data_AF-A0A3N5H8M4-F1
#
_entry.id   AF-A0A3N5H8M4-F1
#
_cell.length_a   1.000
_cell.length_b   1.000
_cell.length_c   1.000
_cell.angle_alpha   90.00
_cell.angle_beta   90.00
_cell.angle_gamma   90.00
#
_symmetry.space_group_name_H-M   'P 1'
#
loop_
_entity.id
_entity.type
_entity.pdbx_description
1 polymer ?
#
loop_
_entity_poly.entity_id
_entity_poly.type
_entity_poly.pdbx_seq_one_letter_code
_entity_poly.pdbx_strand_id
1 'polypeptide(L)'
;MELSASQIRRLILDEHTVLRDILEEIEQTLGEMTRRVPGSITRLRTSLRTFHDAFVRHLEHEETVLRPVLVDVDAWGPARVAAMDEEHLAQRTALAQLSHLALDQDLDGTVQHVEEFVRRLRADMDGEEHHALSEEVLRDDIIVIDTFMG
;
A
#
# COMPACT_ATOMS: atom_id res chain seq x y z
N MET A 1 11.58 -19.04 -13.47
CA MET A 1 10.72 -18.38 -14.47
C MET A 1 10.57 -16.96 -13.93
N GLU A 2 11.18 -15.98 -14.58
CA GLU A 2 11.03 -14.58 -14.17
C GLU A 2 9.63 -14.10 -14.58
N LEU A 3 8.98 -13.33 -13.71
CA LEU A 3 7.69 -12.73 -14.02
C LEU A 3 7.89 -11.55 -14.98
N SER A 4 7.00 -11.40 -15.94
CA SER A 4 6.95 -10.21 -16.81
C SER A 4 6.44 -8.98 -16.05
N ALA A 5 6.69 -7.77 -16.57
CA ALA A 5 6.28 -6.53 -15.93
C ALA A 5 4.75 -6.46 -15.76
N SER A 6 3.99 -6.92 -16.76
CA SER A 6 2.53 -6.99 -16.68
C SER A 6 2.03 -7.98 -15.62
N GLN A 7 2.73 -9.11 -15.44
CA GLN A 7 2.42 -10.09 -14.40
C GLN A 7 2.73 -9.57 -13.00
N ILE A 8 3.85 -8.85 -12.83
CA ILE A 8 4.21 -8.20 -11.57
C ILE A 8 3.17 -7.13 -11.22
N ARG A 9 2.82 -6.27 -12.19
CA ARG A 9 1.75 -5.28 -12.03
C ARG A 9 0.45 -5.94 -11.55
N ARG A 10 0.02 -7.02 -12.21
CA ARG A 10 -1.20 -7.74 -11.83
C ARG A 10 -1.14 -8.30 -10.42
N LEU A 11 0.01 -8.86 -10.03
CA LEU A 11 0.23 -9.38 -8.67
C LEU A 11 0.03 -8.28 -7.63
N ILE A 12 0.69 -7.14 -7.78
CA ILE A 12 0.60 -6.03 -6.82
C ILE A 12 -0.82 -5.44 -6.78
N LEU A 13 -1.51 -5.31 -7.93
CA LEU A 13 -2.91 -4.88 -7.98
C LEU A 13 -3.88 -5.85 -7.26
N ASP A 14 -3.61 -7.14 -7.33
CA ASP A 14 -4.42 -8.13 -6.61
C ASP A 14 -4.16 -8.04 -5.08
N GLU A 15 -2.93 -7.74 -4.64
CA GLU A 15 -2.61 -7.46 -3.23
C GLU A 15 -3.30 -6.19 -2.74
N HIS A 16 -3.30 -5.13 -3.55
CA HIS A 16 -4.05 -3.90 -3.34
C HIS A 16 -5.54 -4.12 -3.14
N THR A 17 -6.13 -5.08 -3.84
CA THR A 17 -7.53 -5.48 -3.65
C THR A 17 -7.73 -6.07 -2.25
N VAL A 18 -6.85 -7.00 -1.85
CA VAL A 18 -6.89 -7.61 -0.51
C VAL A 18 -6.71 -6.57 0.59
N LEU A 19 -5.78 -5.62 0.44
CA LEU A 19 -5.58 -4.54 1.40
C LEU A 19 -6.83 -3.66 1.52
N ARG A 20 -7.48 -3.31 0.40
CA ARG A 20 -8.71 -2.51 0.40
C ARG A 20 -9.87 -3.19 1.13
N ASP A 21 -10.01 -4.51 1.00
CA ASP A 21 -11.02 -5.28 1.72
C ASP A 21 -10.78 -5.21 3.24
N ILE A 22 -9.53 -5.38 3.69
CA ILE A 22 -9.18 -5.28 5.12
C ILE A 22 -9.43 -3.86 5.65
N LEU A 23 -9.11 -2.83 4.86
CA LEU A 23 -9.36 -1.44 5.23
C LEU A 23 -10.86 -1.15 5.35
N GLU A 24 -11.69 -1.74 4.49
CA GLU A 24 -13.15 -1.63 4.61
C GLU A 24 -13.66 -2.25 5.92
N GLU A 25 -13.15 -3.43 6.31
CA GLU A 25 -13.49 -4.05 7.59
C GLU A 25 -13.08 -3.17 8.80
N ILE A 26 -11.93 -2.51 8.71
CA ILE A 26 -11.46 -1.56 9.72
C ILE A 26 -12.45 -0.40 9.81
N GLU A 27 -12.77 0.26 8.70
CA GLU A 27 -13.70 1.40 8.64
C GLU A 27 -15.09 1.04 9.20
N GLN A 28 -15.63 -0.12 8.83
CA GLN A 28 -16.88 -0.63 9.38
C GLN A 28 -16.80 -0.78 10.91
N THR A 29 -15.70 -1.35 11.41
CA THR A 29 -15.47 -1.54 12.86
C THR A 29 -15.32 -0.20 13.60
N LEU A 30 -14.69 0.81 12.99
CA LEU A 30 -14.62 2.16 13.55
C LEU A 30 -16.02 2.77 13.72
N GLY A 31 -16.89 2.62 12.71
CA GLY A 31 -18.28 3.04 12.82
C GLY A 31 -19.06 2.32 13.93
N GLU A 32 -18.76 1.04 14.18
CA GLU A 32 -19.29 0.28 15.31
C GLU A 32 -18.77 0.78 16.66
N MET A 33 -17.50 1.18 16.74
CA MET A 33 -16.89 1.77 17.93
C MET A 33 -17.59 3.07 18.33
N THR A 34 -17.87 3.97 17.38
CA THR A 34 -18.65 5.20 17.62
C THR A 34 -20.05 4.89 18.15
N ARG A 35 -20.67 3.81 17.68
CA ARG A 35 -21.97 3.31 18.17
C ARG A 35 -21.89 2.52 19.47
N ARG A 36 -20.69 2.34 20.04
CA ARG A 36 -20.40 1.54 21.25
C ARG A 36 -20.90 0.10 21.16
N VAL A 37 -20.81 -0.51 19.98
CA VAL A 37 -21.15 -1.93 19.81
C VAL A 37 -20.19 -2.79 20.63
N PRO A 38 -20.68 -3.71 21.48
CA PRO A 38 -19.82 -4.60 22.25
C PRO A 38 -18.87 -5.43 21.37
N GLY A 39 -17.62 -5.55 21.82
CA GLY A 39 -16.59 -6.33 21.14
C GLY A 39 -15.93 -5.66 19.92
N SER A 40 -16.37 -4.45 19.54
CA SER A 40 -15.80 -3.68 18.42
C SER A 40 -14.29 -3.42 18.59
N ILE A 41 -13.83 -3.09 19.81
CA ILE A 41 -12.39 -2.91 20.10
C ILE A 41 -11.58 -4.19 19.82
N THR A 42 -12.10 -5.37 20.19
CA THR A 42 -11.42 -6.65 19.96
C THR A 42 -11.39 -7.00 18.47
N ARG A 43 -12.46 -6.69 17.74
CA ARG A 43 -12.48 -6.81 16.27
C ARG A 43 -11.48 -5.87 15.63
N LEU A 44 -11.45 -4.60 16.03
CA LEU A 44 -10.49 -3.62 15.49
C LEU A 44 -9.05 -4.11 15.69
N ARG A 45 -8.70 -4.57 16.90
CA ARG A 45 -7.37 -5.12 17.17
C ARG A 45 -7.02 -6.31 16.27
N THR A 46 -8.02 -7.13 15.93
CA THR A 46 -7.82 -8.28 15.03
C THR A 46 -7.61 -7.81 13.60
N SER A 47 -8.46 -6.91 13.08
CA SER A 47 -8.33 -6.36 11.73
C SER A 47 -7.04 -5.55 11.55
N LEU A 48 -6.62 -4.75 12.55
CA LEU A 48 -5.34 -4.03 12.52
C LEU A 48 -4.14 -4.97 12.47
N ARG A 49 -4.17 -6.11 13.17
CA ARG A 49 -3.12 -7.13 13.07
C ARG A 49 -3.10 -7.80 11.71
N THR A 50 -4.27 -8.20 11.19
CA THR A 50 -4.40 -8.78 9.85
C THR A 50 -3.87 -7.82 8.78
N PHE A 51 -4.24 -6.54 8.90
CA PHE A 51 -3.75 -5.47 8.05
C PHE A 51 -2.23 -5.33 8.14
N HIS A 52 -1.68 -5.24 9.35
CA HIS A 52 -0.24 -5.14 9.57
C HIS A 52 0.53 -6.26 8.86
N ASP A 53 0.10 -7.52 9.05
CA ASP A 53 0.77 -8.67 8.45
C ASP A 53 0.61 -8.72 6.92
N ALA A 54 -0.52 -8.28 6.38
CA ALA A 54 -0.73 -8.18 4.94
C ALA A 54 0.13 -7.06 4.33
N PHE A 55 0.13 -5.88 4.96
CA PHE A 55 0.80 -4.70 4.44
C PHE A 55 2.32 -4.84 4.49
N VAL A 56 2.90 -5.41 5.55
CA VAL A 56 4.34 -5.70 5.61
C VAL A 56 4.76 -6.65 4.47
N ARG A 57 3.96 -7.68 4.19
CA ARG A 57 4.25 -8.62 3.10
C ARG A 57 4.17 -7.95 1.73
N HIS A 58 3.20 -7.07 1.53
CA HIS A 58 3.06 -6.27 0.32
C HIS A 58 4.29 -5.38 0.08
N LEU A 59 4.73 -4.62 1.09
CA LEU A 59 5.96 -3.80 0.98
C LEU A 59 7.20 -4.66 0.66
N GLU A 60 7.33 -5.82 1.31
CA GLU A 60 8.43 -6.76 1.03
C GLU A 60 8.36 -7.33 -0.39
N HIS A 61 7.17 -7.61 -0.91
CA HIS A 61 6.98 -8.05 -2.29
C HIS A 61 7.33 -6.95 -3.29
N GLU A 62 6.95 -5.72 -3.05
CA GLU A 62 7.33 -4.60 -3.91
C GLU A 62 8.84 -4.38 -3.91
N GLU A 63 9.46 -4.36 -2.73
CA GLU A 63 10.91 -4.22 -2.57
C GLU A 63 11.69 -5.33 -3.30
N THR A 64 11.15 -6.55 -3.32
CA THR A 64 11.83 -7.74 -3.87
C THR A 64 11.51 -8.03 -5.34
N VAL A 65 10.31 -7.65 -5.81
CA VAL A 65 9.79 -8.02 -7.13
C VAL A 65 9.58 -6.80 -8.02
N LEU A 66 8.96 -5.73 -7.52
CA LEU A 66 8.64 -4.54 -8.30
C LEU A 66 9.86 -3.62 -8.46
N ARG A 67 10.56 -3.34 -7.36
CA ARG A 67 11.72 -2.44 -7.30
C ARG A 67 12.79 -2.75 -8.36
N PRO A 68 13.21 -4.02 -8.56
CA PRO A 68 14.21 -4.34 -9.56
C PRO A 68 13.74 -4.10 -11.00
N VAL A 69 12.42 -4.16 -11.26
CA VAL A 69 11.87 -3.86 -12.59
C VAL A 69 11.77 -2.36 -12.80
N LEU A 70 11.34 -1.60 -11.78
CA LEU A 70 11.22 -0.15 -11.86
C LEU A 70 12.55 0.55 -12.12
N VAL A 71 13.69 0.01 -11.68
CA VAL A 71 14.99 0.66 -11.90
C VAL A 71 15.38 0.71 -13.39
N ASP A 72 14.96 -0.29 -14.16
CA ASP A 72 15.36 -0.50 -15.55
C ASP A 72 14.22 -0.17 -16.55
N VAL A 73 13.05 0.25 -16.06
CA VAL A 73 11.83 0.40 -16.87
C VAL A 73 11.89 1.55 -17.88
N ASP A 74 12.49 2.68 -17.49
CA ASP A 74 12.64 3.88 -18.30
C ASP A 74 13.78 4.78 -17.77
N ALA A 75 14.01 5.93 -18.42
CA ALA A 75 15.03 6.90 -18.00
C ALA A 75 14.75 7.54 -16.61
N TRP A 76 13.56 7.33 -16.04
CA TRP A 76 13.12 7.84 -14.74
C TRP A 76 13.15 6.76 -13.65
N GLY A 77 13.53 5.52 -13.98
CA GLY A 77 13.55 4.37 -13.06
C GLY A 77 14.20 4.65 -11.71
N PRO A 78 15.43 5.20 -11.65
CA PRO A 78 16.08 5.55 -10.39
C PRO A 78 15.30 6.55 -9.53
N ALA A 79 14.61 7.52 -10.14
CA ALA A 79 13.78 8.48 -9.42
C ALA A 79 12.50 7.83 -8.87
N ARG A 80 11.89 6.91 -9.61
CA ARG A 80 10.72 6.13 -9.17
C ARG A 80 11.06 5.26 -7.96
N VAL A 81 12.19 4.55 -8.02
CA VAL A 81 12.68 3.72 -6.92
C VAL A 81 12.99 4.56 -5.68
N ALA A 82 13.61 5.73 -5.84
CA ALA A 82 13.89 6.62 -4.71
C ALA A 82 12.59 7.12 -4.04
N ALA A 83 11.57 7.47 -4.82
CA ALA A 83 10.27 7.86 -4.30
C ALA A 83 9.58 6.71 -3.55
N MET A 84 9.58 5.50 -4.13
CA MET A 84 9.03 4.29 -3.51
C MET A 84 9.73 3.97 -2.18
N ASP A 85 11.07 4.01 -2.13
CA ASP A 85 11.86 3.76 -0.92
C ASP A 85 11.55 4.79 0.19
N GLU A 86 11.36 6.07 -0.16
CA GLU A 86 10.97 7.13 0.78
C GLU A 86 9.55 6.92 1.33
N GLU A 87 8.62 6.56 0.45
CA GLU A 87 7.23 6.26 0.81
C GLU A 87 7.14 5.04 1.75
N HIS A 88 7.84 3.94 1.44
CA HIS A 88 7.86 2.74 2.27
C HIS A 88 8.41 3.03 3.67
N LEU A 89 9.42 3.89 3.79
CA LEU A 89 9.95 4.31 5.09
C LEU A 89 8.89 5.06 5.93
N ALA A 90 8.14 5.96 5.29
CA ALA A 90 7.06 6.70 5.93
C ALA A 90 5.92 5.76 6.35
N GLN A 91 5.53 4.83 5.48
CA GLN A 91 4.49 3.84 5.72
C GLN A 91 4.86 2.87 6.87
N ARG A 92 6.11 2.38 6.92
CA ARG A 92 6.60 1.56 8.04
C ARG A 92 6.59 2.33 9.36
N THR A 93 6.91 3.62 9.32
CA THR A 93 6.83 4.50 10.50
C THR A 93 5.38 4.66 10.98
N ALA A 94 4.44 4.90 10.08
CA ALA A 94 3.02 5.01 10.40
C ALA A 94 2.47 3.69 10.98
N LEU A 95 2.88 2.54 10.43
CA LEU A 95 2.48 1.22 10.90
C LEU A 95 2.99 0.92 12.32
N ALA A 96 4.21 1.35 12.64
CA ALA A 96 4.75 1.24 14.00
C ALA A 96 3.95 2.10 15.00
N GLN A 97 3.53 3.30 14.60
CA GLN A 97 2.69 4.18 15.44
C GLN A 97 1.33 3.55 15.73
N LEU A 98 0.67 2.97 14.71
CA LEU A 98 -0.59 2.24 14.87
C LEU A 98 -0.50 1.10 15.88
N SER A 99 0.60 0.36 15.85
CA SER A 99 0.84 -0.78 16.74
C SER A 99 0.96 -0.39 18.21
N HIS A 100 1.24 0.89 18.50
CA HIS A 100 1.35 1.45 19.84
C HIS A 100 0.08 2.14 20.35
N LEU A 101 -1.01 2.16 19.56
CA LEU A 101 -2.26 2.78 19.98
C LEU A 101 -2.90 2.05 21.17
N ALA A 102 -3.17 2.80 22.24
CA ALA A 102 -3.95 2.33 23.38
C ALA A 102 -5.47 2.44 23.07
N LEU A 103 -5.99 1.45 22.33
CA LEU A 103 -7.35 1.43 21.77
C LEU A 103 -8.49 1.60 22.82
N ASP A 104 -8.19 1.45 24.10
CA ASP A 104 -9.14 1.47 25.22
C ASP A 104 -9.09 2.75 26.06
N GLN A 105 -8.12 3.65 25.84
CA GLN A 105 -7.93 4.85 26.67
C GLN A 105 -8.60 6.10 26.08
N ASP A 106 -8.59 6.26 24.76
CA ASP A 106 -9.18 7.40 24.05
C ASP A 106 -9.90 6.90 22.79
N LEU A 107 -11.20 6.67 22.90
CA LEU A 107 -12.01 6.12 21.81
C LEU A 107 -12.06 7.07 20.61
N ASP A 108 -12.34 8.34 20.85
CA ASP A 108 -12.54 9.33 19.78
C ASP A 108 -11.21 9.64 19.08
N GLY A 109 -10.13 9.79 19.85
CA GLY A 109 -8.78 9.94 19.30
C GLY A 109 -8.31 8.70 18.53
N THR A 110 -8.62 7.49 19.02
CA THR A 110 -8.32 6.24 18.31
C THR A 110 -9.07 6.19 16.98
N VAL A 111 -10.37 6.47 16.96
CA VAL A 111 -11.17 6.45 15.73
C VAL A 111 -10.60 7.44 14.71
N GLN A 112 -10.38 8.70 15.11
CA GLN A 112 -9.84 9.72 14.21
C GLN A 112 -8.46 9.35 13.65
N HIS A 113 -7.58 8.83 14.50
CA HIS A 113 -6.23 8.45 14.08
C HIS A 113 -6.24 7.30 13.08
N VAL A 114 -7.06 6.27 13.32
CA VAL A 114 -7.17 5.13 12.40
C VAL A 114 -7.88 5.53 11.10
N GLU A 115 -8.93 6.36 11.14
CA GLU A 115 -9.59 6.89 9.95
C GLU A 115 -8.62 7.70 9.07
N GLU A 116 -7.81 8.55 9.68
CA GLU A 116 -6.81 9.32 8.95
C GLU A 116 -5.75 8.42 8.31
N PHE A 117 -5.29 7.40 9.03
CA PHE A 117 -4.36 6.41 8.47
C PHE A 117 -4.97 5.69 7.26
N VAL A 118 -6.19 5.16 7.39
CA VAL A 118 -6.88 4.45 6.30
C VAL A 118 -7.02 5.34 5.07
N ARG A 119 -7.43 6.60 5.26
CA ARG A 119 -7.58 7.57 4.17
C ARG A 119 -6.26 7.83 3.44
N ARG A 120 -5.16 8.03 4.18
CA ARG A 120 -3.84 8.27 3.58
C ARG A 120 -3.39 7.06 2.77
N LEU A 121 -3.50 5.87 3.35
CA LEU A 121 -3.09 4.65 2.66
C LEU A 121 -3.90 4.36 1.39
N ARG A 122 -5.21 4.66 1.39
CA ARG A 122 -6.01 4.58 0.15
C ARG A 122 -5.48 5.52 -0.93
N ALA A 123 -5.14 6.76 -0.54
CA ALA A 123 -4.57 7.72 -1.48
C ALA A 123 -3.20 7.29 -2.00
N ASP A 124 -2.37 6.69 -1.15
CA ASP A 124 -1.07 6.13 -1.53
C ASP A 124 -1.24 5.02 -2.59
N MET A 125 -2.09 4.01 -2.32
CA MET A 125 -2.37 2.94 -3.29
C MET A 125 -2.94 3.49 -4.61
N ASP A 126 -3.86 4.46 -4.57
CA ASP A 126 -4.42 5.07 -5.78
C ASP A 126 -3.34 5.85 -6.57
N GLY A 127 -2.44 6.53 -5.87
CA GLY A 127 -1.30 7.24 -6.47
C GLY A 127 -0.32 6.29 -7.13
N GLU A 128 0.02 5.19 -6.45
CA GLU A 128 0.91 4.17 -6.99
C GLU A 128 0.32 3.51 -8.25
N GLU A 129 -0.97 3.16 -8.21
CA GLU A 129 -1.74 2.62 -9.34
C GLU A 129 -1.74 3.53 -10.56
N HIS A 130 -1.81 4.85 -10.32
CA HIS A 130 -1.78 5.84 -11.39
C HIS A 130 -0.37 6.10 -11.93
N HIS A 131 0.67 5.79 -11.16
CA HIS A 131 2.05 6.15 -11.47
C HIS A 131 2.94 4.93 -11.71
N ALA A 132 3.46 4.32 -10.64
CA ALA A 132 4.45 3.25 -10.72
C ALA A 132 3.85 1.94 -11.28
N LEU A 133 2.57 1.69 -11.01
CA LEU A 133 1.84 0.51 -11.47
C LEU A 133 0.95 0.79 -12.69
N SER A 134 1.13 1.92 -13.36
CA SER A 134 0.39 2.20 -14.60
C SER A 134 0.79 1.22 -15.72
N GLU A 135 -0.15 0.91 -16.62
CA GLU A 135 0.13 0.06 -17.78
C GLU A 135 1.18 0.68 -18.73
N GLU A 136 1.29 2.01 -18.75
CA GLU A 136 2.30 2.72 -19.55
C GLU A 136 3.73 2.46 -19.06
N VAL A 137 3.89 2.30 -17.74
CA VAL A 137 5.18 2.00 -17.09
C VAL A 137 5.44 0.50 -17.10
N LEU A 138 4.51 -0.32 -16.62
CA LEU A 138 4.67 -1.76 -16.49
C LEU A 138 3.95 -2.53 -17.61
N ARG A 139 4.52 -2.44 -18.82
CA ARG A 139 4.14 -3.23 -20.00
C ARG A 139 5.29 -4.13 -20.44
N ASP A 140 4.94 -5.17 -21.18
CA ASP A 140 5.92 -6.14 -21.67
C ASP A 140 6.61 -5.71 -22.98
N ASP A 141 6.18 -4.59 -23.56
CA ASP A 141 6.71 -4.07 -24.82
C ASP A 141 7.99 -3.25 -24.62
N ILE A 142 9.02 -3.55 -25.40
CA ILE A 142 10.26 -2.77 -25.48
C ILE A 142 9.97 -1.44 -26.19
N ILE A 143 10.07 -0.31 -25.48
CA ILE A 143 10.14 1.00 -26.14
C ILE A 143 11.53 1.14 -26.77
N VAL A 144 11.67 0.75 -28.03
CA VAL A 144 12.85 1.14 -28.82
C VAL A 144 12.69 2.62 -29.16
N ILE A 145 13.36 3.49 -28.41
CA ILE A 145 13.56 4.87 -28.84
C ILE A 145 14.64 4.81 -29.93
N ASP A 146 14.21 4.63 -31.18
CA ASP A 146 15.05 4.95 -32.33
C ASP A 146 15.34 6.45 -32.25
N THR A 147 16.54 6.77 -31.77
CA THR A 147 17.09 8.11 -31.86
C THR A 147 17.31 8.37 -33.35
N PHE A 148 16.34 9.00 -34.00
CA PHE A 148 16.51 9.56 -35.33
C PHE A 148 17.67 10.57 -35.28
N MET A 149 18.85 10.14 -35.73
CA MET A 149 19.92 11.04 -36.10
C MET A 149 19.47 11.84 -37.33
N GLY A 150 19.31 13.16 -37.14
CA GLY A 150 19.32 14.16 -38.20
C GLY A 150 20.58 15.01 -38.07
#